data_AF-A0A209BKI9-F1
#
_entry.id   AF-A0A209BKI9-F1
#
_cell.length_a   1.000
_cell.length_b   1.000
_cell.length_c   1.000
_cell.angle_alpha   90.00
_cell.angle_beta   90.00
_cell.angle_gamma   90.00
#
_symmetry.space_group_name_H-M   'P 1'
#
loop_
_entity.id
_entity.type
_entity.pdbx_description
1 polymer ?
#
loop_
_entity_poly.entity_id
_entity_poly.type
_entity_poly.pdbx_seq_one_letter_code
_entity_poly.pdbx_strand_id
1 'polypeptide(L)'
;MGMKTKIALGAVVGIAVIGALSANAGDGDGEAKSDNRTSASAGEKAGGEKADGAKTDGASDAKPAEDKAEEKASQAEQFKAFVQKNGTPKEKDAVSHVTKVQGADEQNDILDAADVYTDFTGGIMGEGTAPAKLIASAFADWKDSENGLVTIYDADGELLGNGQF
;
A
#
# COMPACT_ATOMS: atom_id res chain seq x y z
N MET A 1 -13.40 55.12 -10.47
CA MET A 1 -13.26 53.83 -9.76
C MET A 1 -13.46 52.75 -10.82
N GLY A 2 -12.44 52.05 -11.35
CA GLY A 2 -11.38 51.27 -10.68
C GLY A 2 -11.96 49.88 -10.36
N MET A 3 -11.49 48.74 -10.85
CA MET A 3 -10.22 48.35 -11.49
C MET A 3 -10.43 47.15 -12.43
N LYS A 4 -9.48 46.99 -13.37
CA LYS A 4 -9.32 45.85 -14.28
C LYS A 4 -8.41 44.83 -13.59
N THR A 5 -8.80 43.57 -13.52
CA THR A 5 -7.90 42.48 -13.10
C THR A 5 -7.45 41.71 -14.33
N LYS A 6 -6.21 42.00 -14.76
CA LYS A 6 -5.42 41.12 -15.63
C LYS A 6 -4.70 40.14 -14.70
N ILE A 7 -4.78 38.84 -14.98
CA ILE A 7 -3.78 37.88 -14.54
C ILE A 7 -3.34 37.11 -15.79
N ALA A 8 -2.11 37.39 -16.18
CA ALA A 8 -1.32 36.59 -17.10
C ALA A 8 -0.15 36.04 -16.29
N LEU A 9 0.08 34.73 -16.36
CA LEU A 9 1.30 33.98 -16.02
C LEU A 9 1.16 32.72 -16.90
N GLY A 10 1.99 32.44 -17.92
CA GLY A 10 3.44 32.25 -17.86
C GLY A 10 3.72 30.91 -17.16
N ALA A 11 4.38 29.89 -17.71
CA ALA A 11 5.41 29.84 -18.74
C ALA A 11 5.57 28.42 -19.33
N VAL A 12 6.26 28.37 -20.47
CA VAL A 12 6.67 27.20 -21.26
C VAL A 12 7.74 26.38 -20.53
N VAL A 13 7.64 25.05 -20.56
CA VAL A 13 8.81 24.16 -20.36
C VAL A 13 8.85 23.16 -21.51
N GLY A 14 9.77 23.39 -22.44
CA GLY A 14 10.12 22.44 -23.49
C GLY A 14 11.11 21.42 -22.93
N ILE A 15 10.81 20.13 -23.10
CA ILE A 15 11.75 19.07 -22.78
C ILE A 15 12.66 18.87 -23.99
N ALA A 16 13.93 19.23 -23.81
CA ALA A 16 15.01 18.88 -24.72
C ALA A 16 15.38 17.41 -24.49
N VAL A 17 15.20 16.57 -25.51
CA VAL A 17 15.77 15.22 -25.52
C VAL A 17 17.18 15.32 -26.07
N ILE A 18 18.17 15.25 -25.20
CA ILE A 18 19.58 15.04 -25.56
C ILE A 18 19.99 13.68 -24.98
N GLY A 19 20.25 12.74 -25.87
CA GLY A 19 20.67 11.39 -25.52
C GLY A 19 22.15 11.29 -25.12
N ALA A 20 22.48 10.20 -24.44
CA ALA A 20 23.83 9.65 -24.42
C ALA A 20 23.74 8.12 -24.34
N LEU A 21 24.35 7.47 -25.33
CA LEU A 21 24.64 6.04 -25.39
C LEU A 21 25.60 5.66 -24.26
N SER A 22 25.44 4.47 -23.68
CA SER A 22 26.54 3.74 -23.05
C SER A 22 26.31 2.24 -23.22
N ALA A 23 27.01 1.68 -24.20
CA ALA A 23 27.26 0.26 -24.28
C ALA A 23 28.17 -0.14 -23.11
N ASN A 24 27.80 -1.18 -22.37
CA ASN A 24 28.79 -2.02 -21.72
C ASN A 24 28.56 -3.46 -22.18
N ALA A 25 29.45 -3.89 -23.07
CA ALA A 25 29.66 -5.28 -23.39
C ALA A 25 30.14 -6.02 -22.13
N GLY A 26 29.67 -7.24 -21.96
CA GLY A 26 30.10 -8.17 -20.92
C GLY A 26 29.88 -9.59 -21.40
N ASP A 27 30.63 -9.95 -22.45
CA ASP A 27 30.88 -11.31 -22.88
C ASP A 27 31.91 -11.92 -21.92
N GLY A 28 31.66 -13.12 -21.40
CA GLY A 28 32.48 -13.72 -20.35
C GLY A 28 32.06 -15.14 -20.00
N ASP A 29 32.30 -16.06 -20.94
CA ASP A 29 32.97 -17.36 -20.80
C ASP A 29 32.96 -18.11 -19.45
N GLY A 30 32.80 -19.44 -19.53
CA GLY A 30 33.42 -20.32 -18.53
C GLY A 30 32.61 -21.54 -18.10
N GLU A 31 32.44 -22.49 -19.02
CA GLU A 31 32.06 -23.86 -18.72
C GLU A 31 33.19 -24.56 -17.93
N ALA A 32 32.87 -25.12 -16.76
CA ALA A 32 33.70 -26.13 -16.10
C ALA A 32 32.81 -27.18 -15.42
N LYS A 33 32.71 -28.34 -16.09
CA LYS A 33 32.23 -29.60 -15.53
C LYS A 33 33.29 -30.23 -14.59
N SER A 34 32.83 -31.29 -13.92
CA SER A 34 33.56 -32.30 -13.12
C SER A 34 33.72 -31.95 -11.63
N ASP A 35 33.42 -32.81 -10.65
CA ASP A 35 33.09 -34.23 -10.66
C ASP A 35 32.42 -34.62 -9.32
N ASN A 36 31.45 -35.53 -9.40
CA ASN A 36 31.33 -36.72 -8.56
C ASN A 36 31.37 -36.60 -7.01
N ARG A 37 30.23 -36.86 -6.34
CA ARG A 37 30.07 -38.02 -5.43
C ARG A 37 28.65 -38.15 -4.84
N THR A 38 28.10 -39.33 -5.08
CA THR A 38 26.89 -39.92 -4.49
C THR A 38 27.08 -40.33 -3.02
N SER A 39 25.96 -40.30 -2.28
CA SER A 39 25.66 -40.63 -0.88
C SER A 39 26.33 -41.85 -0.23
N ALA A 40 26.55 -41.78 1.11
CA ALA A 40 25.94 -42.69 2.11
C ALA A 40 26.39 -42.41 3.57
N SER A 41 25.38 -42.28 4.44
CA SER A 41 25.20 -42.88 5.78
C SER A 41 26.01 -42.49 7.04
N ALA A 42 25.19 -42.37 8.10
CA ALA A 42 25.35 -42.78 9.51
C ALA A 42 26.04 -41.85 10.53
N GLY A 43 25.25 -41.50 11.56
CA GLY A 43 25.69 -40.89 12.82
C GLY A 43 24.51 -40.59 13.74
N GLU A 44 24.30 -41.44 14.74
CA GLU A 44 23.15 -41.53 15.64
C GLU A 44 23.11 -40.50 16.80
N LYS A 45 21.89 -40.08 17.14
CA LYS A 45 21.24 -40.03 18.48
C LYS A 45 21.83 -39.20 19.63
N ALA A 46 21.02 -38.22 20.08
CA ALA A 46 20.53 -38.04 21.47
C ALA A 46 19.50 -36.88 21.41
N GLY A 47 18.26 -36.93 21.86
CA GLY A 47 17.58 -37.69 22.90
C GLY A 47 16.80 -36.67 23.75
N GLY A 48 15.46 -36.70 23.74
CA GLY A 48 14.65 -35.77 24.54
C GLY A 48 13.17 -35.73 24.17
N GLU A 49 12.43 -36.80 24.47
CA GLU A 49 10.97 -36.82 24.59
C GLU A 49 10.51 -35.98 25.79
N LYS A 50 9.50 -35.11 25.61
CA LYS A 50 8.33 -35.03 26.51
C LYS A 50 7.18 -34.23 25.89
N ALA A 51 6.13 -34.96 25.49
CA ALA A 51 4.76 -34.43 25.44
C ALA A 51 4.18 -34.43 26.87
N ASP A 52 3.48 -33.36 27.26
CA ASP A 52 2.04 -33.39 27.61
C ASP A 52 1.57 -32.06 28.25
N GLY A 53 0.53 -31.48 27.64
CA GLY A 53 -0.65 -30.89 28.30
C GLY A 53 -0.54 -29.65 29.21
N ALA A 54 -1.07 -28.51 28.74
CA ALA A 54 -1.95 -27.63 29.54
C ALA A 54 -2.75 -26.62 28.68
N LYS A 55 -4.03 -26.94 28.45
CA LYS A 55 -5.25 -26.09 28.44
C LYS A 55 -5.01 -24.57 28.62
N THR A 56 -5.29 -23.73 27.61
CA THR A 56 -6.55 -22.94 27.45
C THR A 56 -7.14 -22.45 28.77
N ASP A 57 -7.14 -21.13 28.96
CA ASP A 57 -8.21 -20.27 29.51
C ASP A 57 -7.54 -18.99 30.08
N GLY A 58 -7.51 -17.95 29.25
CA GLY A 58 -6.90 -16.65 29.58
C GLY A 58 -7.73 -15.52 28.99
N ALA A 59 -8.93 -15.35 29.55
CA ALA A 59 -9.77 -14.16 29.57
C ALA A 59 -9.49 -13.09 28.50
N SER A 60 -10.32 -13.11 27.45
CA SER A 60 -10.70 -11.92 26.71
C SER A 60 -11.40 -10.95 27.65
N ASP A 61 -10.66 -9.98 28.20
CA ASP A 61 -11.26 -8.76 28.74
C ASP A 61 -10.28 -7.59 28.52
N ALA A 62 -10.32 -7.05 27.30
CA ALA A 62 -9.86 -5.71 27.01
C ALA A 62 -11.00 -4.98 26.31
N LYS A 63 -11.98 -4.60 27.14
CA LYS A 63 -12.93 -3.50 26.97
C LYS A 63 -12.45 -2.47 25.92
N PRO A 64 -13.25 -2.14 24.88
CA PRO A 64 -12.96 -1.00 24.03
C PRO A 64 -12.92 0.25 24.91
N ALA A 65 -11.76 0.89 24.99
CA ALA A 65 -11.68 2.25 25.49
C ALA A 65 -12.31 3.16 24.43
N GLU A 66 -13.62 3.36 24.51
CA GLU A 66 -14.29 4.50 23.90
C GLU A 66 -13.84 5.75 24.67
N ASP A 67 -12.66 6.26 24.31
CA ASP A 67 -12.24 7.59 24.74
C ASP A 67 -12.77 8.60 23.72
N LYS A 68 -13.83 9.30 24.12
CA LYS A 68 -14.37 10.49 23.47
C LYS A 68 -13.32 11.61 23.53
N ALA A 69 -12.35 11.56 22.61
CA ALA A 69 -11.60 12.74 22.22
C ALA A 69 -12.46 13.52 21.21
N GLU A 70 -12.55 14.83 21.38
CA GLU A 70 -13.17 15.76 20.45
C GLU A 70 -12.80 15.40 19.01
N GLU A 71 -13.82 15.05 18.23
CA GLU A 71 -13.77 14.20 17.05
C GLU A 71 -13.00 14.88 15.92
N LYS A 72 -11.67 14.85 15.97
CA LYS A 72 -10.87 14.97 14.76
C LYS A 72 -11.31 13.82 13.88
N ALA A 73 -12.06 14.14 12.82
CA ALA A 73 -12.50 13.18 11.83
C ALA A 73 -11.35 12.23 11.50
N SER A 74 -11.62 10.94 11.58
CA SER A 74 -10.64 9.90 11.27
C SER A 74 -10.03 10.14 9.88
N GLN A 75 -8.83 9.64 9.61
CA GLN A 75 -8.21 9.76 8.28
C GLN A 75 -9.15 9.24 7.17
N ALA A 76 -9.92 8.19 7.46
CA ALA A 76 -10.91 7.66 6.53
C ALA A 76 -12.03 8.67 6.23
N GLU A 77 -12.53 9.40 7.23
CA GLU A 77 -13.54 10.43 7.02
C GLU A 77 -12.98 11.64 6.27
N GLN A 78 -11.75 12.04 6.55
CA GLN A 78 -11.07 13.11 5.81
C GLN A 78 -10.89 12.74 4.34
N PHE A 79 -10.41 11.52 4.08
CA PHE A 79 -10.24 10.99 2.73
C PHE A 79 -11.59 10.92 2.00
N LYS A 80 -12.61 10.33 2.62
CA LYS A 80 -13.97 10.28 2.05
C LYS A 80 -14.51 11.68 1.76
N ALA A 81 -14.36 12.63 2.69
CA ALA A 81 -14.81 14.00 2.50
C ALA A 81 -14.10 14.71 1.32
N PHE A 82 -12.79 14.49 1.17
CA PHE A 82 -12.03 15.00 0.03
C PHE A 82 -12.59 14.46 -1.30
N VAL A 83 -12.79 13.15 -1.41
CA VAL A 83 -13.29 12.51 -2.63
C VAL A 83 -14.75 12.88 -2.91
N GLN A 84 -15.58 13.06 -1.89
CA GLN A 84 -16.95 13.57 -2.07
C GLN A 84 -16.97 14.96 -2.71
N LYS A 85 -15.96 15.79 -2.42
CA LYS A 85 -15.83 17.14 -3.00
C LYS A 85 -15.19 17.15 -4.39
N ASN A 86 -14.13 16.37 -4.60
CA ASN A 86 -13.26 16.50 -5.77
C ASN A 86 -13.31 15.32 -6.74
N GLY A 87 -13.73 14.13 -6.27
CA GLY A 87 -13.65 12.89 -7.04
C GLY A 87 -14.77 12.70 -8.07
N THR A 88 -14.59 11.69 -8.92
CA THR A 88 -15.58 11.22 -9.89
C THR A 88 -16.72 10.44 -9.22
N PRO A 89 -17.88 10.24 -9.88
CA PRO A 89 -18.96 9.43 -9.30
C PRO A 89 -18.54 8.01 -8.92
N LYS A 90 -17.61 7.40 -9.68
CA LYS A 90 -17.13 6.04 -9.41
C LYS A 90 -16.15 6.01 -8.24
N GLU A 91 -15.31 7.02 -8.09
CA GLU A 91 -14.44 7.14 -6.90
C GLU A 91 -15.27 7.38 -5.64
N LYS A 92 -16.32 8.21 -5.71
CA LYS A 92 -17.24 8.45 -4.58
C LYS A 92 -17.93 7.17 -4.11
N ASP A 93 -18.38 6.36 -5.06
CA ASP A 93 -18.96 5.05 -4.79
C ASP A 93 -17.90 4.13 -4.14
N ALA A 94 -16.72 4.01 -4.75
CA ALA A 94 -15.65 3.18 -4.24
C ALA A 94 -15.18 3.59 -2.83
N VAL A 95 -15.00 4.88 -2.54
CA VAL A 95 -14.56 5.31 -1.20
C VAL A 95 -15.64 5.19 -0.13
N SER A 96 -16.91 5.02 -0.52
CA SER A 96 -17.97 4.77 0.47
C SER A 96 -17.77 3.46 1.23
N HIS A 97 -17.05 2.52 0.60
CA HIS A 97 -16.63 1.23 1.14
C HIS A 97 -15.37 1.30 2.02
N VAL A 98 -14.74 2.46 2.14
CA VAL A 98 -13.53 2.62 2.99
C VAL A 98 -13.92 2.66 4.47
N THR A 99 -13.43 1.67 5.19
CA THR A 99 -13.69 1.48 6.63
C THR A 99 -12.58 2.08 7.49
N LYS A 100 -11.33 2.07 7.02
CA LYS A 100 -10.17 2.61 7.75
C LYS A 100 -9.09 3.11 6.80
N VAL A 101 -8.40 4.17 7.21
CA VAL A 101 -7.17 4.68 6.57
C VAL A 101 -6.12 4.86 7.67
N GLN A 102 -4.90 4.44 7.41
CA GLN A 102 -3.75 4.51 8.33
C GLN A 102 -2.50 4.94 7.58
N GLY A 103 -1.54 5.55 8.29
CA GLY A 103 -0.26 5.99 7.72
C GLY A 103 -0.35 7.19 6.77
N ALA A 104 -1.55 7.68 6.43
CA ALA A 104 -1.71 8.76 5.45
C ALA A 104 -1.09 10.09 5.90
N ASP A 105 -0.94 10.34 7.20
CA ASP A 105 -0.37 11.56 7.76
C ASP A 105 1.12 11.43 8.12
N GLU A 106 1.69 10.23 8.03
CA GLU A 106 3.08 9.95 8.38
C GLU A 106 3.95 10.04 7.12
N GLN A 107 4.23 11.27 6.69
CA GLN A 107 5.02 11.54 5.49
C GLN A 107 6.42 12.04 5.84
N ASN A 108 7.45 11.37 5.32
CA ASN A 108 8.86 11.74 5.39
C ASN A 108 9.51 11.76 3.98
N ASP A 109 8.73 11.58 2.90
CA ASP A 109 9.13 11.63 1.48
C ASP A 109 10.18 10.58 1.04
N ILE A 110 10.57 9.66 1.93
CA ILE A 110 11.57 8.62 1.67
C ILE A 110 10.91 7.25 1.44
N LEU A 111 9.97 6.85 2.30
CA LEU A 111 9.26 5.56 2.26
C LEU A 111 7.89 5.73 2.93
N ASP A 112 7.03 6.54 2.31
CA ASP A 112 5.70 6.79 2.87
C ASP A 112 4.77 5.65 2.49
N ALA A 113 4.07 5.11 3.49
CA ALA A 113 3.15 4.01 3.30
C ALA A 113 1.81 4.36 3.92
N ALA A 114 0.76 4.16 3.14
CA ALA A 114 -0.60 4.28 3.62
C ALA A 114 -1.35 2.97 3.40
N ASP A 115 -2.14 2.59 4.39
CA ASP A 115 -3.00 1.41 4.31
C ASP A 115 -4.47 1.85 4.32
N VAL A 116 -5.23 1.37 3.35
CA VAL A 116 -6.66 1.62 3.22
C VAL A 116 -7.40 0.28 3.31
N TYR A 117 -8.31 0.18 4.26
CA TYR A 117 -9.12 -1.01 4.47
C TYR A 117 -10.53 -0.74 3.97
N THR A 118 -11.12 -1.74 3.33
CA THR A 118 -12.45 -1.67 2.73
C THR A 118 -13.33 -2.79 3.25
N ASP A 119 -14.62 -2.75 2.93
CA ASP A 119 -15.56 -3.85 3.15
C ASP A 119 -15.79 -4.71 1.89
N PHE A 120 -14.96 -4.54 0.86
CA PHE A 120 -15.02 -5.38 -0.34
C PHE A 120 -14.60 -6.82 -0.04
N THR A 121 -14.95 -7.72 -0.95
CA THR A 121 -14.43 -9.09 -0.98
C THR A 121 -13.32 -9.21 -2.01
N GLY A 122 -12.18 -9.79 -1.62
CA GLY A 122 -11.05 -10.10 -2.51
C GLY A 122 -11.11 -11.46 -3.19
N GLY A 123 -9.96 -11.90 -3.70
CA GLY A 123 -9.79 -13.17 -4.42
C GLY A 123 -10.22 -13.14 -5.90
N ILE A 124 -10.09 -14.29 -6.58
CA ILE A 124 -10.30 -14.44 -8.05
C ILE A 124 -11.73 -14.06 -8.48
N MET A 125 -12.71 -14.30 -7.62
CA MET A 125 -14.12 -13.97 -7.85
C MET A 125 -14.58 -12.71 -7.10
N GLY A 126 -13.69 -12.06 -6.36
CA GLY A 126 -14.01 -10.86 -5.60
C GLY A 126 -14.18 -9.64 -6.51
N GLU A 127 -15.15 -8.79 -6.18
CA GLU A 127 -15.41 -7.57 -6.95
C GLU A 127 -14.52 -6.40 -6.51
N GLY A 128 -13.69 -6.57 -5.47
CA GLY A 128 -12.90 -5.51 -4.84
C GLY A 128 -11.71 -4.97 -5.65
N THR A 129 -11.15 -5.72 -6.60
CA THR A 129 -9.94 -5.31 -7.33
C THR A 129 -10.17 -4.08 -8.22
N ALA A 130 -11.33 -3.99 -8.90
CA ALA A 130 -11.64 -2.85 -9.76
C ALA A 130 -11.83 -1.53 -8.95
N PRO A 131 -12.69 -1.49 -7.91
CA PRO A 131 -12.84 -0.29 -7.09
C PRO A 131 -11.57 0.05 -6.28
N ALA A 132 -10.75 -0.93 -5.90
CA ALA A 132 -9.46 -0.66 -5.23
C ALA A 132 -8.54 0.24 -6.07
N LYS A 133 -8.54 0.11 -7.40
CA LYS A 133 -7.76 0.99 -8.29
C LYS A 133 -8.30 2.42 -8.31
N LEU A 134 -9.63 2.58 -8.21
CA LEU A 134 -10.26 3.89 -8.11
C LEU A 134 -9.93 4.56 -6.76
N ILE A 135 -9.94 3.78 -5.68
CA ILE A 135 -9.53 4.25 -4.35
C ILE A 135 -8.08 4.70 -4.37
N ALA A 136 -7.17 3.90 -4.94
CA ALA A 136 -5.76 4.25 -5.06
C ALA A 136 -5.56 5.57 -5.82
N SER A 137 -6.25 5.72 -6.95
CA SER A 137 -6.21 6.95 -7.75
C SER A 137 -6.70 8.17 -6.97
N ALA A 138 -7.84 8.04 -6.28
CA ALA A 138 -8.39 9.13 -5.48
C ALA A 138 -7.51 9.49 -4.28
N PHE A 139 -6.76 8.51 -3.75
CA PHE A 139 -5.80 8.73 -2.68
C PHE A 139 -4.60 9.56 -3.17
N ALA A 140 -4.11 9.29 -4.38
CA ALA A 140 -3.06 10.10 -5.04
C ALA A 140 -3.50 11.53 -5.36
N ASP A 141 -4.80 11.78 -5.53
CA ASP A 141 -5.31 13.14 -5.63
C ASP A 141 -5.38 13.84 -4.25
N TRP A 142 -5.45 13.08 -3.16
CA TRP A 142 -5.61 13.59 -1.80
C TRP A 142 -4.28 13.88 -1.10
N LYS A 143 -3.31 12.97 -1.24
CA LYS A 143 -1.96 13.05 -0.69
C LYS A 143 -0.94 12.88 -1.80
N ASP A 144 0.21 13.52 -1.65
CA ASP A 144 1.30 13.52 -2.61
C ASP A 144 2.59 13.14 -1.85
N SER A 145 3.36 12.17 -2.37
CA SER A 145 4.68 11.79 -1.87
C SER A 145 5.54 11.24 -3.02
N GLU A 146 6.81 11.63 -3.09
CA GLU A 146 7.67 11.17 -4.20
C GLU A 146 7.85 9.65 -4.23
N ASN A 147 7.80 9.02 -3.05
CA ASN A 147 8.03 7.58 -2.87
C ASN A 147 6.87 6.91 -2.12
N GLY A 148 5.67 7.50 -2.15
CA GLY A 148 4.50 7.01 -1.45
C GLY A 148 3.88 5.78 -2.10
N LEU A 149 3.47 4.82 -1.28
CA LEU A 149 2.69 3.66 -1.71
C LEU A 149 1.45 3.50 -0.85
N VAL A 150 0.26 3.58 -1.46
CA VAL A 150 -0.99 3.23 -0.81
C VAL A 150 -1.33 1.78 -1.15
N THR A 151 -1.64 1.00 -0.12
CA THR A 151 -2.11 -0.39 -0.26
C THR A 151 -3.56 -0.49 0.17
N ILE A 152 -4.38 -1.13 -0.65
CA ILE A 152 -5.82 -1.27 -0.45
C ILE A 152 -6.10 -2.74 -0.13
N TYR A 153 -6.76 -2.95 1.01
CA TYR A 153 -7.13 -4.26 1.53
C TYR A 153 -8.64 -4.46 1.53
N ASP A 154 -9.06 -5.71 1.42
CA ASP A 154 -10.44 -6.14 1.55
C ASP A 154 -10.88 -6.26 3.02
N ALA A 155 -12.09 -6.77 3.23
CA ALA A 155 -12.68 -6.94 4.57
C ALA A 155 -11.91 -7.93 5.46
N ASP A 156 -11.22 -8.90 4.85
CA ASP A 156 -10.43 -9.93 5.53
C ASP A 156 -8.96 -9.49 5.71
N GLY A 157 -8.58 -8.34 5.15
CA GLY A 157 -7.22 -7.80 5.18
C GLY A 157 -6.34 -8.35 4.06
N GLU A 158 -6.91 -8.98 3.03
CA GLU A 158 -6.19 -9.42 1.84
C GLU A 158 -5.97 -8.26 0.87
N LEU A 159 -4.84 -8.26 0.16
CA LEU A 159 -4.50 -7.19 -0.78
C LEU A 159 -5.44 -7.22 -1.99
N LEU A 160 -6.13 -6.10 -2.25
CA LEU A 160 -6.94 -5.87 -3.44
C LEU A 160 -6.19 -5.13 -4.54
N GLY A 161 -5.31 -4.21 -4.15
CA GLY A 161 -4.54 -3.39 -5.07
C GLY A 161 -3.65 -2.40 -4.34
N ASN A 162 -2.85 -1.68 -5.11
CA ASN A 162 -2.00 -0.60 -4.61
C ASN A 162 -1.86 0.50 -5.66
N GLY A 163 -1.31 1.63 -5.25
CA GLY A 163 -0.97 2.75 -6.12
C GLY A 163 0.09 3.63 -5.51
N GLN A 164 0.84 4.32 -6.37
CA GLN A 164 1.71 5.40 -5.93
C GLN A 164 0.85 6.63 -5.65
N PHE A 165 1.21 7.37 -4.61
CA PHE A 165 0.67 8.69 -4.29
C PHE A 165 1.84 9.60 -3.91
#